data_AF-A0A965ST41-F1
#
_entry.id   AF-A0A965ST41-F1
#
_cell.length_a   1.000
_cell.length_b   1.000
_cell.length_c   1.000
_cell.angle_alpha   90.00
_cell.angle_beta   90.00
_cell.angle_gamma   90.00
#
_symmetry.space_group_name_H-M   'P 1'
#
loop_
_entity.id
_entity.type
_entity.pdbx_description
1 polymer ?
#
loop_
_entity_poly.entity_id
_entity_poly.type
_entity_poly.pdbx_seq_one_letter_code
_entity_poly.pdbx_strand_id
1 'polypeptide(L)'
;MLPIKASQRLVYLLIGFLCFLFLGVALYLQHVGWNGVLYPPCPLCILQRIGFLGVGGFCIIGSIVTPLKKVSYGLAGLFTVGGLSVAIRQLWVIAYPKASCGLDPLETFINQFQIVQLLPFFFQADGLCSAILPPILGLPIPIWSLLGFISFGLLFITLFFKNMRQNKYKKTLSNHL
;
A
#
# COMPACT_ATOMS: atom_id res chain seq x y z
N MET A 1 -5.72 32.15 -9.59
CA MET A 1 -6.40 31.43 -8.49
C MET A 1 -6.79 30.04 -8.99
N LEU A 2 -5.91 29.04 -8.83
CA LEU A 2 -6.23 27.66 -9.22
C LEU A 2 -7.10 27.01 -8.12
N PRO A 3 -8.19 26.31 -8.48
CA PRO A 3 -9.16 25.78 -7.52
C PRO A 3 -8.52 24.69 -6.65
N ILE A 4 -8.26 25.02 -5.38
CA ILE A 4 -7.61 24.16 -4.38
C ILE A 4 -8.35 22.80 -4.21
N LYS A 5 -9.66 22.72 -4.52
CA LYS A 5 -10.43 21.48 -4.53
C LYS A 5 -10.08 20.52 -5.67
N ALA A 6 -9.74 21.04 -6.85
CA ALA A 6 -9.38 20.20 -8.01
C ALA A 6 -8.01 19.54 -7.80
N SER A 7 -7.06 20.28 -7.20
CA SER A 7 -5.73 19.76 -6.84
C SER A 7 -5.79 18.57 -5.89
N GLN A 8 -6.67 18.59 -4.86
CA GLN A 8 -6.77 17.47 -3.91
C GLN A 8 -7.34 16.20 -4.57
N ARG A 9 -8.43 16.32 -5.34
CA ARG A 9 -9.00 15.17 -6.07
C ARG A 9 -8.01 14.56 -7.06
N LEU A 10 -7.25 15.41 -7.76
CA LEU A 10 -6.25 14.97 -8.71
C LEU A 10 -5.09 14.23 -8.02
N VAL A 11 -4.63 14.70 -6.86
CA VAL A 11 -3.62 14.00 -6.05
C VAL A 11 -4.11 12.62 -5.60
N TYR A 12 -5.36 12.49 -5.14
CA TYR A 12 -5.91 11.18 -4.76
C TYR A 12 -6.09 10.23 -5.95
N LEU A 13 -6.49 10.75 -7.12
CA LEU A 13 -6.55 9.95 -8.34
C LEU A 13 -5.16 9.50 -8.79
N LEU A 14 -4.15 10.36 -8.72
CA LEU A 14 -2.76 10.00 -9.00
C LEU A 14 -2.26 8.91 -8.04
N ILE A 15 -2.53 9.02 -6.74
CA ILE A 15 -2.18 7.99 -5.76
C ILE A 15 -2.84 6.66 -6.11
N GLY A 16 -4.15 6.68 -6.43
CA GLY A 16 -4.87 5.50 -6.88
C GLY A 16 -4.23 4.87 -8.12
N PHE A 17 -3.95 5.68 -9.14
CA PHE A 17 -3.29 5.24 -10.37
C PHE A 17 -1.90 4.62 -10.11
N LEU A 18 -1.09 5.25 -9.26
CA LEU A 18 0.20 4.70 -8.85
C LEU A 18 0.06 3.36 -8.10
N CYS A 19 -0.95 3.20 -7.26
CA CYS A 19 -1.21 1.91 -6.59
C CYS A 19 -1.51 0.80 -7.60
N PHE A 20 -2.36 1.08 -8.59
CA PHE A 20 -2.64 0.12 -9.67
C PHE A 20 -1.42 -0.18 -10.54
N LEU A 21 -0.59 0.83 -10.80
CA LEU A 21 0.69 0.64 -11.51
C LEU A 21 1.61 -0.31 -10.75
N PHE A 22 1.79 -0.10 -9.44
CA PHE A 22 2.58 -0.99 -8.57
C PHE A 22 2.04 -2.43 -8.55
N LEU A 23 0.71 -2.59 -8.47
CA LEU A 23 0.06 -3.89 -8.55
C LEU A 23 0.29 -4.56 -9.91
N GLY A 24 0.20 -3.79 -11.01
CA GLY A 24 0.48 -4.27 -12.36
C GLY A 24 1.92 -4.77 -12.51
N VAL A 25 2.90 -4.02 -11.99
CA VAL A 25 4.30 -4.45 -11.94
C VAL A 25 4.46 -5.72 -11.11
N ALA A 26 3.81 -5.81 -9.95
CA ALA A 26 3.89 -7.00 -9.11
C ALA A 26 3.31 -8.26 -9.79
N LEU A 27 2.21 -8.13 -10.53
CA LEU A 27 1.61 -9.23 -11.30
C LEU A 27 2.47 -9.61 -12.49
N TYR A 28 3.05 -8.62 -13.17
CA TYR A 28 3.99 -8.84 -14.27
C TYR A 28 5.19 -9.67 -13.81
N LEU A 29 5.77 -9.33 -12.65
CA LEU A 29 6.86 -10.08 -12.04
C LEU A 29 6.48 -11.52 -11.67
N GLN A 30 5.24 -11.74 -11.25
CA GLN A 30 4.72 -13.07 -10.94
C GLN A 30 4.53 -13.94 -12.18
N HIS A 31 4.12 -13.35 -13.31
CA HIS A 31 3.78 -14.08 -14.54
C HIS A 31 4.95 -14.28 -15.48
N VAL A 32 5.71 -13.21 -15.70
CA VAL A 32 6.82 -13.18 -16.66
C VAL A 32 8.12 -13.60 -15.98
N GLY A 33 8.20 -13.47 -14.65
CA GLY A 33 9.44 -13.60 -13.92
C GLY A 33 10.38 -12.42 -14.18
N TRP A 34 11.41 -12.29 -13.35
CA TRP A 34 12.48 -11.32 -13.58
C TRP A 34 13.80 -12.05 -13.61
N ASN A 35 14.58 -11.84 -14.67
CA ASN A 35 15.89 -12.48 -14.86
C ASN A 35 15.81 -14.03 -14.96
N GLY A 36 14.74 -14.54 -15.58
CA GLY A 36 14.52 -15.99 -15.78
C GLY A 36 14.02 -16.75 -14.55
N VAL A 37 13.77 -16.07 -13.43
CA VAL A 37 13.26 -16.66 -12.18
C VAL A 37 11.82 -16.22 -11.95
N LEU A 38 10.93 -17.19 -11.71
CA LEU A 38 9.56 -16.94 -11.28
C LEU A 38 9.57 -16.52 -9.80
N TYR A 39 8.82 -15.47 -9.46
CA TYR A 39 8.71 -14.96 -8.09
C TYR A 39 7.46 -15.55 -7.44
N PRO A 40 7.57 -16.62 -6.64
CA PRO A 40 6.43 -17.11 -5.89
C PRO A 40 6.01 -16.02 -4.89
N PRO A 41 4.72 -15.67 -4.81
CA PRO A 41 4.26 -14.64 -3.88
C PRO A 41 4.42 -15.11 -2.42
N CYS A 42 5.18 -14.36 -1.60
CA CYS A 42 5.18 -14.54 -0.14
C CYS A 42 3.86 -14.01 0.47
N PRO A 43 3.38 -14.59 1.59
CA PRO A 43 2.20 -14.12 2.34
C PRO A 43 2.24 -12.64 2.73
N LEU A 44 3.40 -12.12 3.14
CA LEU A 44 3.56 -10.70 3.46
C LEU A 44 3.46 -9.81 2.20
N CYS A 45 3.90 -10.28 1.04
CA CYS A 45 3.72 -9.55 -0.22
C CYS A 45 2.23 -9.46 -0.60
N ILE A 46 1.46 -10.51 -0.35
CA ILE A 46 0.00 -10.50 -0.56
C ILE A 46 -0.67 -9.49 0.38
N LEU A 47 -0.28 -9.45 1.66
CA LEU A 47 -0.77 -8.43 2.59
C LEU A 47 -0.45 -7.00 2.11
N GLN A 48 0.73 -6.78 1.52
CA GLN A 48 1.07 -5.49 0.91
C GLN A 48 0.18 -5.17 -0.30
N ARG A 49 -0.13 -6.15 -1.15
CA ARG A 49 -1.06 -5.97 -2.28
C ARG A 49 -2.45 -5.58 -1.81
N ILE A 50 -2.97 -6.21 -0.75
CA ILE A 50 -4.24 -5.81 -0.11
C ILE A 50 -4.15 -4.38 0.41
N GLY A 51 -3.01 -4.01 1.01
CA GLY A 51 -2.72 -2.65 1.42
C GLY A 51 -2.88 -1.65 0.27
N PHE A 52 -2.21 -1.88 -0.87
CA PHE A 52 -2.30 -1.02 -2.05
C PHE A 52 -3.70 -1.00 -2.68
N LEU A 53 -4.39 -2.14 -2.73
CA LEU A 53 -5.78 -2.23 -3.19
C LEU A 53 -6.72 -1.40 -2.30
N GLY A 54 -6.53 -1.49 -0.97
CA GLY A 54 -7.27 -0.70 0.00
C GLY A 54 -7.01 0.79 -0.20
N VAL A 55 -5.74 1.22 -0.18
CA VAL A 55 -5.37 2.63 -0.37
C VAL A 55 -5.90 3.17 -1.71
N GLY A 56 -5.64 2.47 -2.81
CA GLY A 56 -6.06 2.89 -4.14
C GLY A 56 -7.58 2.93 -4.29
N GLY A 57 -8.28 1.88 -3.82
CA GLY A 57 -9.74 1.78 -3.85
C GLY A 57 -10.40 2.89 -3.04
N PHE A 58 -9.99 3.10 -1.79
CA PHE A 58 -10.54 4.17 -0.95
C PHE A 58 -10.18 5.57 -1.49
N CYS A 59 -9.02 5.77 -2.11
CA CYS A 59 -8.70 7.05 -2.75
C CYS A 59 -9.59 7.35 -3.96
N ILE A 60 -9.86 6.36 -4.82
CA ILE A 60 -10.74 6.52 -5.97
C ILE A 60 -12.19 6.73 -5.53
N ILE A 61 -12.69 5.89 -4.62
CA ILE A 61 -14.06 6.02 -4.07
C ILE A 61 -14.24 7.38 -3.39
N GLY A 62 -13.25 7.84 -2.61
CA GLY A 62 -13.28 9.16 -1.95
C GLY A 62 -13.25 10.34 -2.93
N SER A 63 -12.67 10.16 -4.12
CA SER A 63 -12.66 11.17 -5.19
C SER A 63 -14.02 11.29 -5.89
N ILE A 64 -14.70 10.16 -6.10
CA ILE A 64 -16.01 10.09 -6.76
C ILE A 64 -17.14 10.45 -5.78
N VAL A 65 -17.14 9.85 -4.58
CA VAL A 65 -18.22 9.95 -3.60
C VAL A 65 -17.93 11.07 -2.60
N THR A 66 -18.37 12.28 -2.96
CA THR A 66 -18.18 13.51 -2.17
C THR A 66 -18.64 13.43 -0.69
N PRO A 67 -19.75 12.76 -0.31
CA PRO A 67 -20.14 12.67 1.11
C PRO A 67 -19.23 11.77 1.96
N LEU A 68 -18.58 10.77 1.36
CA LEU A 68 -17.75 9.79 2.08
C LEU A 68 -16.25 10.14 2.11
N LYS A 69 -15.85 11.23 1.44
CA LYS A 69 -14.44 11.64 1.31
C LYS A 69 -13.63 11.59 2.61
N LYS A 70 -14.18 12.08 3.72
CA LYS A 70 -13.44 12.15 5.01
C LYS A 70 -13.17 10.76 5.59
N VAL A 71 -14.16 9.88 5.54
CA VAL A 71 -14.05 8.50 6.01
C VAL A 71 -13.10 7.72 5.11
N SER A 72 -13.25 7.87 3.79
CA SER A 72 -12.38 7.22 2.80
C SER A 72 -10.91 7.58 2.98
N TYR A 73 -10.59 8.86 3.24
CA TYR A 73 -9.20 9.28 3.49
C TYR A 73 -8.66 8.77 4.81
N GLY A 74 -9.50 8.69 5.85
CA GLY A 74 -9.12 8.09 7.13
C GLY A 74 -8.78 6.61 6.99
N LEU A 75 -9.62 5.84 6.27
CA LEU A 75 -9.36 4.44 5.98
C LEU A 75 -8.12 4.27 5.10
N ALA A 76 -7.96 5.05 4.04
CA ALA A 76 -6.77 4.99 3.20
C ALA A 76 -5.48 5.26 4.01
N GLY A 77 -5.52 6.18 4.97
CA GLY A 77 -4.43 6.40 5.92
C GLY A 77 -4.12 5.17 6.79
N LEU A 78 -5.15 4.52 7.35
CA LEU A 78 -5.00 3.29 8.12
C LEU A 78 -4.36 2.16 7.30
N PHE A 79 -4.83 1.95 6.07
CA PHE A 79 -4.25 0.95 5.17
C PHE A 79 -2.80 1.28 4.80
N THR A 80 -2.45 2.56 4.66
CA THR A 80 -1.06 3.00 4.42
C THR A 80 -0.14 2.64 5.58
N VAL A 81 -0.58 2.88 6.83
CA VAL A 81 0.18 2.54 8.05
C VAL A 81 0.30 1.03 8.22
N GLY A 82 -0.78 0.28 7.92
CA GLY A 82 -0.78 -1.17 7.91
C GLY A 82 0.23 -1.73 6.91
N GLY A 83 0.19 -1.26 5.65
CA GLY A 83 1.12 -1.66 4.60
C GLY A 83 2.58 -1.33 4.94
N LEU A 84 2.84 -0.16 5.53
CA LEU A 84 4.17 0.23 6.00
C LEU A 84 4.69 -0.72 7.09
N SER A 85 3.86 -1.04 8.07
CA SER A 85 4.20 -1.99 9.14
C SER A 85 4.57 -3.36 8.59
N VAL A 86 3.80 -3.87 7.63
CA VAL A 86 4.08 -5.15 6.95
C VAL A 86 5.38 -5.08 6.15
N ALA A 87 5.65 -3.97 5.45
CA ALA A 87 6.88 -3.79 4.68
C ALA A 87 8.14 -3.73 5.56
N ILE A 88 8.06 -3.05 6.71
CA ILE A 88 9.15 -3.05 7.71
C ILE A 88 9.37 -4.45 8.24
N ARG A 89 8.30 -5.19 8.56
CA ARG A 89 8.40 -6.58 9.02
C ARG A 89 9.06 -7.47 7.97
N GLN A 90 8.72 -7.30 6.69
CA GLN A 90 9.33 -8.03 5.58
C GLN A 90 10.85 -7.79 5.53
N LEU A 91 11.28 -6.53 5.63
CA LEU A 91 12.70 -6.18 5.62
C LEU A 91 13.44 -6.80 6.81
N TRP A 92 12.80 -6.85 7.98
CA TRP A 92 13.35 -7.46 9.18
C TRP A 92 13.53 -8.98 9.02
N VAL A 93 12.57 -9.67 8.39
CA VAL A 93 12.66 -11.12 8.10
C VAL A 93 13.80 -11.42 7.13
N ILE A 94 14.00 -10.58 6.11
CA ILE A 94 15.10 -10.72 5.15
C ILE A 94 16.46 -10.50 5.82
N ALA A 95 16.54 -9.56 6.78
CA ALA A 95 17.77 -9.30 7.53
C ALA A 95 18.11 -10.41 8.54
N TYR A 96 17.10 -11.10 9.10
CA TYR A 96 17.27 -12.14 10.12
C TYR A 96 16.63 -13.48 9.71
N PRO A 97 17.18 -14.19 8.69
CA PRO A 97 16.58 -15.40 8.14
C PRO A 97 16.56 -16.59 9.11
N LYS A 98 17.43 -16.61 10.13
CA LYS A 98 17.54 -17.72 11.10
C LYS A 98 16.33 -17.83 12.06
N ALA A 99 15.49 -16.79 12.15
CA ALA A 99 14.34 -16.77 13.06
C ALA A 99 13.06 -17.38 12.46
N SER A 100 12.97 -17.53 11.13
CA SER A 100 11.76 -17.98 10.41
C SER A 100 11.92 -19.37 9.76
N CYS A 101 12.58 -20.30 10.45
CA CYS A 101 12.81 -21.64 9.92
C CYS A 101 11.52 -22.49 9.97
N GLY A 102 10.76 -22.53 8.87
CA GLY A 102 10.07 -23.76 8.43
C GLY A 102 8.54 -23.75 8.34
N LEU A 103 7.82 -22.95 9.13
CA LEU A 103 6.38 -22.73 8.94
C LEU A 103 6.09 -21.31 9.40
N ASP A 104 5.84 -20.41 8.46
CA ASP A 104 5.26 -19.12 8.79
C ASP A 104 3.80 -19.38 9.19
N PRO A 105 3.39 -19.28 10.47
CA PRO A 105 1.98 -19.47 10.86
C PRO A 105 1.05 -18.54 10.06
N LEU A 106 1.59 -17.42 9.58
CA LEU A 106 0.91 -16.45 8.72
C LEU A 106 0.50 -17.02 7.35
N GLU A 107 1.26 -17.95 6.76
CA GLU A 107 0.88 -18.69 5.53
C GLU A 107 -0.41 -19.46 5.77
N THR A 108 -0.43 -20.26 6.84
CA THR A 108 -1.57 -21.11 7.20
C THR A 108 -2.81 -20.27 7.51
N PHE A 109 -2.64 -19.17 8.25
CA PHE A 109 -3.75 -18.25 8.54
C PHE A 109 -4.31 -17.60 7.27
N ILE A 110 -3.47 -17.16 6.34
CA ILE A 110 -3.91 -16.52 5.09
C ILE A 110 -4.57 -17.54 4.17
N ASN A 111 -3.96 -18.70 3.94
CA ASN A 111 -4.51 -19.73 3.07
C ASN A 111 -5.81 -20.37 3.60
N GLN A 112 -6.13 -20.19 4.89
CA GLN A 112 -7.42 -20.58 5.46
C GLN A 112 -8.55 -19.58 5.23
N PHE A 113 -8.27 -18.34 4.81
CA PHE A 113 -9.33 -17.40 4.48
C PHE A 113 -10.04 -17.78 3.18
N GLN A 114 -11.38 -17.81 3.19
CA GLN A 114 -12.22 -18.13 2.02
C GLN A 114 -11.95 -17.22 0.81
N ILE A 115 -11.42 -16.01 1.03
CA ILE A 115 -11.03 -15.06 -0.03
C ILE A 115 -9.90 -15.65 -0.91
N VAL A 116 -8.99 -16.43 -0.31
CA VAL A 116 -7.89 -17.09 -1.03
C VAL A 116 -8.43 -18.24 -1.88
N GLN A 117 -9.44 -18.95 -1.39
CA GLN A 117 -10.11 -20.03 -2.11
C GLN A 117 -10.91 -19.51 -3.32
N LEU A 118 -11.44 -18.28 -3.26
CA LEU A 118 -12.17 -17.66 -4.38
C LEU A 118 -11.25 -17.05 -5.45
N LEU A 119 -10.07 -16.52 -5.09
CA LEU A 119 -9.08 -15.96 -6.04
C LEU A 119 -7.66 -16.50 -5.78
N PRO A 120 -7.42 -17.80 -6.01
CA PRO A 120 -6.12 -18.43 -5.74
C PRO A 120 -4.99 -17.78 -6.54
N PHE A 121 -5.27 -17.40 -7.79
CA PHE A 121 -4.30 -16.75 -8.67
C PHE A 121 -3.71 -15.44 -8.13
N PHE A 122 -4.44 -14.74 -7.26
CA PHE A 122 -4.03 -13.45 -6.68
C PHE A 122 -3.54 -13.56 -5.24
N PHE A 123 -4.03 -14.55 -4.48
CA PHE A 123 -3.88 -14.64 -3.03
C PHE A 123 -3.24 -15.93 -2.52
N GLN A 124 -2.96 -16.89 -3.39
CA GLN A 124 -2.26 -18.10 -2.98
C GLN A 124 -0.80 -17.78 -2.71
N ALA A 125 -0.35 -18.10 -1.51
CA ALA A 125 0.99 -17.86 -1.04
C ALA A 125 1.75 -19.19 -1.04
N ASP A 126 2.74 -19.30 -1.92
CA ASP A 126 3.55 -20.51 -2.12
C ASP A 126 5.06 -20.22 -1.92
N GLY A 127 5.42 -19.00 -1.54
CA GLY A 127 6.81 -18.51 -1.50
C GLY A 127 7.35 -18.31 -0.09
N LEU A 128 8.54 -18.88 0.17
CA LEU A 128 9.27 -18.65 1.42
C LEU A 128 9.65 -17.17 1.59
N CYS A 129 9.28 -16.61 2.73
CA CYS A 129 9.43 -15.17 2.94
C CYS A 129 10.88 -14.72 3.23
N SER A 130 11.76 -15.68 3.54
CA SER A 130 13.20 -15.52 3.75
C SER A 130 14.03 -15.83 2.49
N ALA A 131 13.40 -16.19 1.37
CA ALA A 131 14.10 -16.44 0.12
C ALA A 131 14.70 -15.12 -0.43
N ILE A 132 16.00 -15.13 -0.69
CA ILE A 132 16.70 -14.03 -1.34
C ILE A 132 16.42 -14.13 -2.83
N LEU A 133 15.47 -13.31 -3.30
CA LEU A 133 15.13 -13.23 -4.71
C LEU A 133 16.03 -12.21 -5.44
N PRO A 134 16.22 -12.33 -6.76
CA PRO A 134 17.04 -11.39 -7.51
C PRO A 134 16.58 -9.94 -7.28
N PRO A 135 17.49 -9.01 -6.98
CA PRO A 135 17.10 -7.61 -6.82
C PRO A 135 16.69 -7.01 -8.17
N ILE A 136 15.65 -6.19 -8.17
CA ILE A 136 15.25 -5.40 -9.33
C ILE A 136 16.01 -4.09 -9.26
N LEU A 137 16.85 -3.82 -10.27
CA LEU A 137 17.71 -2.61 -10.32
C LEU A 137 18.64 -2.47 -9.10
N GLY A 138 19.10 -3.60 -8.54
CA GLY A 138 19.98 -3.62 -7.37
C GLY A 138 19.27 -3.44 -6.02
N LEU A 139 17.94 -3.23 -6.01
CA LEU A 139 17.14 -3.15 -4.80
C LEU A 139 16.14 -4.32 -4.67
N PRO A 140 15.93 -4.88 -3.47
CA PRO A 140 14.91 -5.88 -3.23
C PRO A 140 13.49 -5.28 -3.38
N ILE A 141 12.59 -6.06 -3.98
CA ILE A 141 11.15 -5.73 -4.17
C ILE A 141 10.48 -5.11 -2.94
N PRO A 142 10.65 -5.62 -1.70
CA PRO A 142 10.02 -5.02 -0.53
C PRO A 142 10.43 -3.57 -0.25
N ILE A 143 11.64 -3.15 -0.65
CA ILE A 143 12.06 -1.75 -0.50
C ILE A 143 11.29 -0.85 -1.45
N TRP A 144 11.01 -1.30 -2.69
CA TRP A 144 10.16 -0.56 -3.62
C TRP A 144 8.75 -0.35 -3.06
N SER A 145 8.14 -1.39 -2.50
CA SER A 145 6.84 -1.28 -1.83
C SER A 145 6.89 -0.34 -0.62
N LEU A 146 7.96 -0.42 0.19
CA LEU A 146 8.15 0.44 1.36
C LEU A 146 8.27 1.91 0.97
N LEU A 147 9.05 2.23 -0.07
CA LEU A 147 9.14 3.58 -0.62
C LEU A 147 7.78 4.09 -1.12
N GLY A 148 7.00 3.23 -1.77
CA GLY A 148 5.62 3.54 -2.17
C GLY A 148 4.74 3.94 -0.99
N PHE A 149 4.69 3.10 0.06
CA PHE A 149 3.89 3.38 1.26
C PHE A 149 4.39 4.62 2.02
N ILE A 150 5.70 4.85 2.12
CA ILE A 150 6.25 6.07 2.74
C ILE A 150 5.83 7.31 1.95
N SER A 151 5.94 7.28 0.61
CA SER A 151 5.55 8.40 -0.25
C SER A 151 4.07 8.72 -0.09
N PHE A 152 3.20 7.71 -0.10
CA PHE A 152 1.77 7.89 0.16
C PHE A 152 1.49 8.40 1.57
N GLY A 153 2.18 7.88 2.58
CA GLY A 153 2.08 8.36 3.96
C GLY A 153 2.43 9.84 4.10
N LEU A 154 3.54 10.27 3.49
CA LEU A 154 3.94 11.68 3.46
C LEU A 154 2.89 12.56 2.77
N LEU A 155 2.32 12.10 1.66
CA LEU A 155 1.25 12.81 0.96
C LEU A 155 0.00 12.95 1.84
N PHE A 156 -0.43 11.90 2.53
CA PHE A 156 -1.55 11.99 3.47
C PHE A 156 -1.27 12.96 4.62
N ILE A 157 -0.06 12.91 5.20
CA ILE A 157 0.36 13.80 6.29
C ILE A 157 0.35 15.25 5.82
N THR A 158 0.96 15.56 4.67
CA THR A 158 0.98 16.93 4.13
C THR A 158 -0.42 17.47 3.84
N LEU A 159 -1.32 16.64 3.30
CA LEU A 159 -2.72 16.99 3.08
C LEU A 159 -3.46 17.24 4.41
N PHE A 160 -3.21 16.42 5.43
CA PHE A 160 -3.79 16.58 6.76
C PHE A 160 -3.34 17.90 7.42
N PHE A 161 -2.04 18.18 7.43
CA PHE A 161 -1.48 19.43 7.97
C PHE A 161 -1.99 20.66 7.22
N LYS A 162 -2.11 20.59 5.89
CA LYS A 162 -2.67 21.69 5.09
C LYS A 162 -4.14 21.95 5.43
N ASN A 163 -4.92 20.89 5.66
CA ASN A 163 -6.32 20.99 6.07
C ASN A 163 -6.44 21.60 7.49
N MET A 164 -5.59 21.21 8.43
CA MET A 164 -5.55 21.79 9.79
C MET A 164 -5.19 23.28 9.77
N ARG A 165 -4.22 23.68 8.94
CA ARG A 165 -3.78 25.08 8.80
C ARG A 165 -4.90 25.98 8.25
N GLN A 166 -5.65 25.49 7.25
CA GLN A 166 -6.83 26.17 6.71
C GLN A 166 -7.95 26.30 7.74
N ASN A 167 -8.17 25.25 8.54
CA ASN A 167 -9.21 25.25 9.56
C ASN A 167 -8.90 26.27 10.68
N LYS A 168 -7.62 26.41 11.06
CA LYS A 168 -7.17 27.40 12.05
C LYS A 168 -7.37 28.83 11.54
N TYR A 169 -7.03 29.12 10.28
CA TYR A 169 -7.23 30.43 9.67
C TYR A 169 -8.71 30.83 9.59
N LYS A 170 -9.59 29.90 9.18
CA LYS A 170 -11.03 30.15 9.11
C LYS A 170 -11.64 30.42 10.50
N LYS A 171 -11.17 29.72 11.52
CA LYS A 171 -11.62 29.92 12.91
C LYS A 171 -11.17 31.27 13.47
N THR A 172 -9.96 31.73 13.13
CA THR A 172 -9.47 33.06 13.51
C THR A 172 -10.25 34.18 12.79
N LEU A 173 -10.55 34.03 11.50
CA LEU A 173 -11.33 35.03 10.76
C LEU A 173 -12.78 35.14 11.26
N SER A 174 -13.40 34.02 11.64
CA SER A 174 -14.75 33.99 12.23
C SER A 174 -14.83 34.53 13.67
N ASN A 175 -13.71 34.66 14.37
CA ASN A 175 -13.66 35.27 15.70
C ASN A 175 -13.42 36.78 15.65
N HIS A 176 -13.08 37.32 14.47
CA HIS A 176 -12.83 38.74 14.23
C HIS A 176 -13.98 39.45 13.49
N LEU A 177 -15.04 38.72 13.17
CA LEU A 177 -16.22 39.17 12.43
C LEU A 177 -17.46 38.84 13.27
#